data_AF-A0A2M7P6P5-F1
#
_entry.id   AF-A0A2M7P6P5-F1
#
_cell.length_a   1.000
_cell.length_b   1.000
_cell.length_c   1.000
_cell.angle_alpha   90.00
_cell.angle_beta   90.00
_cell.angle_gamma   90.00
#
_symmetry.space_group_name_H-M   'P 1'
#
loop_
_entity.id
_entity.type
_entity.pdbx_description
1 polymer ?
#
loop_
_entity_poly.entity_id
_entity_poly.type
_entity_poly.pdbx_seq_one_letter_code
_entity_poly.pdbx_strand_id
1 'polypeptide(L)'
;TIGQGSLANANYTITFNNGELTINPAPLSVTASDFGKTYDGLAYSGGNGVAYRGFADGETAAVLGGVLGYNGTAQGATEAGSYTLTPDGLTSGNYTISFNNGTLTVDRALLTVQADDQFKFAGDANPPFTFRASGFVGGQTMAELEGAPLLGTMATPLAPVGDYPITIAGLAARNYLINFVPGTLTVASHEIRTAAILAAPDEANKTRAILTDWRETPVNFATPGNMSREHSARSTRLQVQEPGIMLPAGASADQGSSRQLRRGNDVLSSGTGALR
;
A
#
# COMPACT_ATOMS: atom_id res chain seq x y z
N THR A 1 -53.96 37.37 -33.42
CA THR A 1 -55.10 37.28 -34.34
C THR A 1 -54.67 37.83 -35.68
N ILE A 2 -54.84 37.06 -36.77
CA ILE A 2 -54.69 37.65 -38.10
C ILE A 2 -55.90 38.57 -38.31
N GLY A 3 -55.63 39.86 -38.53
CA GLY A 3 -56.68 40.83 -38.80
C GLY A 3 -57.29 40.61 -40.19
N GLN A 4 -58.61 40.73 -40.30
CA GLN A 4 -59.29 40.65 -41.59
C GLN A 4 -58.92 41.87 -42.46
N GLY A 5 -58.57 41.63 -43.73
CA GLY A 5 -58.35 42.68 -44.71
C GLY A 5 -59.67 43.30 -45.24
N SER A 6 -59.58 44.40 -45.98
CA SER A 6 -60.75 45.07 -46.58
C SER A 6 -60.97 44.63 -48.02
N LEU A 7 -61.71 43.53 -48.24
CA LEU A 7 -62.22 43.16 -49.57
C LEU A 7 -63.73 43.39 -49.61
N ALA A 8 -64.18 44.25 -50.53
CA ALA A 8 -65.60 44.55 -50.73
C ALA A 8 -65.97 44.46 -52.22
N ASN A 9 -67.16 43.95 -52.51
CA ASN A 9 -67.72 43.86 -53.85
C ASN A 9 -69.22 44.17 -53.81
N ALA A 10 -69.71 44.96 -54.76
CA ALA A 10 -71.11 45.41 -54.80
C ALA A 10 -72.12 44.34 -55.26
N ASN A 11 -71.63 43.26 -55.91
CA ASN A 11 -72.45 42.26 -56.58
C ASN A 11 -72.44 40.88 -55.89
N TYR A 12 -71.62 40.69 -54.85
CA TYR A 12 -71.50 39.41 -54.13
C TYR A 12 -71.46 39.60 -52.61
N THR A 13 -72.14 38.72 -51.88
CA THR A 13 -71.95 38.55 -50.43
C THR A 13 -70.65 37.79 -50.20
N ILE A 14 -69.66 38.42 -49.58
CA ILE A 14 -68.39 37.78 -49.23
C ILE A 14 -68.49 37.28 -47.78
N THR A 15 -68.39 35.97 -47.58
CA THR A 15 -68.24 35.35 -46.25
C THR A 15 -66.77 35.07 -45.99
N PHE A 16 -66.24 35.60 -44.91
CA PHE A 16 -64.87 35.33 -44.48
C PHE A 16 -64.89 34.26 -43.39
N ASN A 17 -64.21 33.15 -43.66
CA ASN A 17 -63.99 32.12 -42.66
C ASN A 17 -62.62 32.37 -42.03
N ASN A 18 -62.57 32.59 -40.72
CA ASN A 18 -61.30 32.72 -40.02
C ASN A 18 -60.59 31.37 -39.97
N GLY A 19 -59.32 31.35 -40.36
CA GLY A 19 -58.41 30.25 -40.04
C GLY A 19 -57.85 30.40 -38.63
N GLU A 20 -57.53 29.27 -38.00
CA GLU A 20 -56.76 29.23 -36.76
C GLU A 20 -55.27 29.10 -37.11
N LEU A 21 -54.41 29.89 -36.45
CA LEU A 21 -52.96 29.74 -36.51
C LEU A 21 -52.47 29.30 -35.13
N THR A 22 -51.96 28.07 -35.05
CA THR A 22 -51.29 27.56 -33.87
C THR A 22 -49.77 27.67 -34.08
N ILE A 23 -49.08 28.34 -33.17
CA ILE A 23 -47.61 28.37 -33.14
C ILE A 23 -47.18 27.51 -31.95
N ASN A 24 -46.52 26.39 -32.23
CA ASN A 24 -45.98 25.52 -31.20
C ASN A 24 -44.59 26.00 -30.79
N PRO A 25 -44.21 25.88 -29.50
CA PRO A 25 -42.86 26.17 -29.06
C PRO A 25 -41.83 25.29 -29.78
N ALA A 26 -40.71 25.86 -30.22
CA ALA A 26 -39.62 25.14 -30.85
C ALA A 26 -38.84 24.29 -29.84
N PRO A 27 -38.25 23.14 -30.21
CA PRO A 27 -37.42 22.37 -29.29
C PRO A 27 -36.09 23.08 -29.01
N LEU A 28 -35.69 23.17 -27.75
CA LEU A 28 -34.38 23.67 -27.33
C LEU A 28 -33.70 22.68 -26.40
N SER A 29 -32.47 22.31 -26.72
CA SER A 29 -31.63 21.45 -25.89
C SER A 29 -30.65 22.27 -25.08
N VAL A 30 -30.59 22.01 -23.77
CA VAL A 30 -29.65 22.60 -22.81
C VAL A 30 -28.83 21.47 -22.19
N THR A 31 -27.55 21.37 -22.52
CA THR A 31 -26.66 20.30 -22.05
C THR A 31 -25.66 20.85 -21.06
N ALA A 32 -25.60 20.33 -19.84
CA ALA A 32 -24.55 20.72 -18.89
C ALA A 32 -23.18 20.25 -19.38
N SER A 33 -22.18 21.11 -19.21
CA SER A 33 -20.81 20.73 -19.46
C SER A 33 -20.27 19.86 -18.33
N ASP A 34 -19.48 18.86 -18.67
CA ASP A 34 -18.78 18.02 -17.69
C ASP A 34 -17.80 18.84 -16.86
N PHE A 35 -17.54 18.40 -15.64
CA PHE A 35 -16.60 19.04 -14.72
C PHE A 35 -15.73 17.99 -14.01
N GLY A 36 -14.47 18.33 -13.76
CA GLY A 36 -13.52 17.48 -13.06
C GLY A 36 -12.91 18.21 -11.87
N LYS A 37 -12.78 17.51 -10.73
CA LYS A 37 -11.98 17.97 -9.58
C LYS A 37 -11.25 16.80 -8.95
N THR A 38 -10.18 17.06 -8.22
CA THR A 38 -9.56 16.08 -7.33
C THR A 38 -10.27 16.08 -5.97
N TYR A 39 -10.34 14.93 -5.33
CA TYR A 39 -10.87 14.77 -3.98
C TYR A 39 -10.16 15.71 -3.00
N ASP A 40 -10.95 16.54 -2.33
CA ASP A 40 -10.52 17.56 -1.37
C ASP A 40 -11.28 17.47 -0.04
N GLY A 41 -12.15 16.47 0.11
CA GLY A 41 -13.01 16.27 1.27
C GLY A 41 -14.17 17.26 1.38
N LEU A 42 -14.41 18.09 0.37
CA LEU A 42 -15.49 19.09 0.36
C LEU A 42 -16.62 18.68 -0.56
N ALA A 43 -17.86 18.87 -0.08
CA ALA A 43 -19.06 18.67 -0.86
C ALA A 43 -19.08 19.61 -2.07
N TYR A 44 -19.36 19.05 -3.25
CA TYR A 44 -19.50 19.84 -4.47
C TYR A 44 -20.84 20.58 -4.49
N SER A 45 -20.82 21.85 -4.89
CA SER A 45 -22.01 22.65 -5.20
C SER A 45 -21.75 23.52 -6.43
N GLY A 46 -22.65 23.51 -7.41
CA GLY A 46 -22.58 24.36 -8.59
C GLY A 46 -22.62 23.59 -9.91
N GLY A 47 -22.11 24.20 -10.97
CA GLY A 47 -22.06 23.63 -12.32
C GLY A 47 -20.92 24.21 -13.14
N ASN A 48 -20.81 23.78 -14.40
CA ASN A 48 -19.71 24.18 -15.30
C ASN A 48 -20.19 24.81 -16.60
N GLY A 49 -21.30 25.55 -16.56
CA GLY A 49 -21.95 26.09 -17.76
C GLY A 49 -22.82 25.06 -18.48
N VAL A 50 -23.44 25.51 -19.57
CA VAL A 50 -24.30 24.70 -20.44
C VAL A 50 -24.05 25.07 -21.90
N ALA A 51 -24.27 24.10 -22.79
CA ALA A 51 -24.33 24.31 -24.23
C ALA A 51 -25.79 24.30 -24.70
N TYR A 52 -26.15 25.27 -25.54
CA TYR A 52 -27.50 25.38 -26.12
C TYR A 52 -27.52 24.91 -27.57
N ARG A 53 -28.57 24.19 -27.97
CA ARG A 53 -28.82 23.82 -29.38
C ARG A 53 -30.31 23.92 -29.69
N GLY A 54 -30.64 24.65 -30.76
CA GLY A 54 -32.03 24.76 -31.24
C GLY A 54 -32.62 26.18 -31.22
N PHE A 55 -31.84 27.21 -30.88
CA PHE A 55 -32.30 28.60 -31.07
C PHE A 55 -32.58 28.89 -32.55
N ALA A 56 -33.71 29.55 -32.81
CA ALA A 56 -34.10 30.03 -34.13
C ALA A 56 -33.50 31.41 -34.42
N ASP A 57 -33.38 31.76 -35.69
CA ASP A 57 -33.16 33.13 -36.17
C ASP A 57 -32.03 33.93 -35.50
N GLY A 58 -30.97 33.25 -35.06
CA GLY A 58 -29.82 33.89 -34.39
C GLY A 58 -30.10 34.32 -32.95
N GLU A 59 -31.22 33.88 -32.36
CA GLU A 59 -31.52 34.08 -30.95
C GLU A 59 -30.46 33.43 -30.05
N THR A 60 -30.38 33.93 -28.82
CA THR A 60 -29.41 33.48 -27.82
C THR A 60 -30.12 33.24 -26.49
N ALA A 61 -29.39 32.77 -25.47
CA ALA A 61 -29.93 32.56 -24.13
C ALA A 61 -30.61 33.81 -23.50
N ALA A 62 -30.38 35.00 -24.04
CA ALA A 62 -31.06 36.23 -23.63
C ALA A 62 -32.60 36.19 -23.81
N VAL A 63 -33.13 35.30 -24.66
CA VAL A 63 -34.59 35.12 -24.84
C VAL A 63 -35.20 34.16 -23.82
N LEU A 64 -34.39 33.53 -22.98
CA LEU A 64 -34.86 32.61 -21.95
C LEU A 64 -35.16 33.37 -20.65
N GLY A 65 -36.16 32.89 -19.93
CA GLY A 65 -36.46 33.29 -18.56
C GLY A 65 -35.94 32.27 -17.54
N GLY A 66 -36.26 32.51 -16.27
CA GLY A 66 -35.80 31.67 -15.16
C GLY A 66 -34.35 31.93 -14.78
N VAL A 67 -33.80 31.07 -13.93
CA VAL A 67 -32.41 31.13 -13.47
C VAL A 67 -31.80 29.75 -13.69
N LEU A 68 -30.65 29.70 -14.38
CA LEU A 68 -29.94 28.44 -14.58
C LEU A 68 -29.50 27.88 -13.23
N GLY A 69 -30.04 26.72 -12.90
CA GLY A 69 -29.66 25.91 -11.74
C GLY A 69 -28.93 24.64 -12.14
N TYR A 70 -28.41 23.95 -11.11
CA TYR A 70 -27.80 22.63 -11.25
C TYR A 70 -28.27 21.73 -10.11
N ASN A 71 -28.70 20.53 -10.48
CA ASN A 71 -29.15 19.45 -9.61
C ASN A 71 -28.41 18.15 -9.97
N GLY A 72 -28.95 17.02 -9.51
CA GLY A 72 -28.40 15.68 -9.73
C GLY A 72 -27.55 15.20 -8.56
N THR A 73 -26.97 14.02 -8.70
CA THR A 73 -26.15 13.40 -7.64
C THR A 73 -24.81 14.11 -7.43
N ALA A 74 -24.42 15.03 -8.32
CA ALA A 74 -23.25 15.86 -8.16
C ALA A 74 -23.38 16.83 -6.98
N GLN A 75 -24.58 17.34 -6.71
CA GLN A 75 -24.77 18.30 -5.62
C GLN A 75 -24.64 17.58 -4.27
N GLY A 76 -23.69 18.01 -3.45
CA GLY A 76 -23.36 17.37 -2.18
C GLY A 76 -22.38 16.20 -2.30
N ALA A 77 -21.91 15.84 -3.49
CA ALA A 77 -20.93 14.77 -3.66
C ALA A 77 -19.61 15.14 -2.98
N THR A 78 -19.14 14.30 -2.05
CA THR A 78 -17.85 14.47 -1.36
C THR A 78 -16.80 13.50 -1.87
N GLU A 79 -17.21 12.27 -2.22
CA GLU A 79 -16.33 11.14 -2.45
C GLU A 79 -15.79 11.09 -3.88
N ALA A 80 -14.66 10.39 -4.09
CA ALA A 80 -14.17 10.09 -5.42
C ALA A 80 -15.18 9.25 -6.21
N GLY A 81 -15.43 9.59 -7.46
CA GLY A 81 -16.45 8.94 -8.28
C GLY A 81 -16.94 9.79 -9.44
N SER A 82 -17.99 9.31 -10.10
CA SER A 82 -18.67 9.98 -11.20
C SER A 82 -20.12 10.23 -10.80
N TYR A 83 -20.59 11.46 -11.01
CA TYR A 83 -21.89 11.93 -10.54
C TYR A 83 -22.62 12.68 -11.65
N THR A 84 -23.94 12.58 -11.66
CA THR A 84 -24.79 13.25 -12.64
C THR A 84 -24.94 14.73 -12.30
N LEU A 85 -24.62 15.60 -13.26
CA LEU A 85 -24.81 17.04 -13.18
C LEU A 85 -25.96 17.45 -14.11
N THR A 86 -27.12 17.74 -13.56
CA THR A 86 -28.34 18.04 -14.32
C THR A 86 -28.60 19.55 -14.30
N PRO A 87 -28.58 20.25 -15.45
CA PRO A 87 -28.99 21.66 -15.49
C PRO A 87 -30.50 21.77 -15.35
N ASP A 88 -30.99 22.87 -14.77
CA ASP A 88 -32.43 23.12 -14.62
C ASP A 88 -32.76 24.63 -14.53
N GLY A 89 -34.02 24.95 -14.21
CA GLY A 89 -34.46 26.30 -13.84
C GLY A 89 -34.69 27.29 -14.97
N LEU A 90 -34.24 27.00 -16.20
CA LEU A 90 -34.54 27.82 -17.39
C LEU A 90 -35.97 27.59 -17.90
N THR A 91 -36.60 28.65 -18.40
CA THR A 91 -37.99 28.63 -18.91
C THR A 91 -38.12 29.42 -20.21
N SER A 92 -39.13 29.08 -21.02
CA SER A 92 -39.47 29.86 -22.21
C SER A 92 -40.93 29.61 -22.61
N GLY A 93 -41.59 30.63 -23.17
CA GLY A 93 -42.87 30.47 -23.87
C GLY A 93 -42.70 30.07 -25.34
N ASN A 94 -41.54 30.34 -25.93
CA ASN A 94 -41.25 30.08 -27.35
C ASN A 94 -40.52 28.76 -27.57
N TYR A 95 -39.98 28.15 -26.50
CA TYR A 95 -39.22 26.92 -26.58
C TYR A 95 -39.71 25.84 -25.60
N THR A 96 -39.80 24.60 -26.09
CA THR A 96 -39.87 23.40 -25.25
C THR A 96 -38.44 23.01 -24.88
N ILE A 97 -38.05 23.25 -23.63
CA ILE A 97 -36.67 23.04 -23.16
C ILE A 97 -36.48 21.60 -22.70
N SER A 98 -35.44 20.94 -23.21
CA SER A 98 -34.95 19.64 -22.76
C SER A 98 -33.58 19.78 -22.11
N PHE A 99 -33.46 19.34 -20.86
CA PHE A 99 -32.21 19.37 -20.11
C PHE A 99 -31.48 18.04 -20.25
N ASN A 100 -30.22 18.12 -20.66
CA ASN A 100 -29.33 16.97 -20.79
C ASN A 100 -28.21 17.07 -19.77
N ASN A 101 -27.93 15.93 -19.14
CA ASN A 101 -26.94 15.85 -18.08
C ASN A 101 -25.52 16.00 -18.62
N GLY A 102 -24.69 16.65 -17.81
CA GLY A 102 -23.24 16.45 -17.83
C GLY A 102 -22.82 15.56 -16.66
N THR A 103 -21.52 15.45 -16.46
CA THR A 103 -20.90 14.60 -15.46
C THR A 103 -19.93 15.38 -14.60
N LEU A 104 -20.06 15.26 -13.28
CA LEU A 104 -19.00 15.61 -12.34
C LEU A 104 -18.11 14.39 -12.12
N THR A 105 -16.81 14.52 -12.38
CA THR A 105 -15.80 13.52 -12.02
C THR A 105 -14.99 14.02 -10.83
N VAL A 106 -14.97 13.26 -9.75
CA VAL A 106 -14.09 13.49 -8.60
C VAL A 106 -12.98 12.45 -8.63
N ASP A 107 -11.81 12.87 -9.07
CA ASP A 107 -10.61 12.04 -9.12
C ASP A 107 -10.07 11.76 -7.72
N ARG A 108 -9.47 10.59 -7.51
CA ARG A 108 -8.84 10.26 -6.23
C ARG A 108 -7.64 11.16 -5.97
N ALA A 109 -7.46 11.57 -4.72
CA ALA A 109 -6.27 12.30 -4.28
C ALA A 109 -5.06 11.36 -4.14
N LEU A 110 -3.85 11.88 -4.28
CA LEU A 110 -2.64 11.08 -4.08
C LEU A 110 -2.35 10.94 -2.57
N LEU A 111 -2.20 9.70 -2.08
CA LEU A 111 -1.75 9.42 -0.72
C LEU A 111 -0.43 8.63 -0.78
N THR A 112 0.59 9.10 -0.09
CA THR A 112 1.86 8.37 0.01
C THR A 112 1.87 7.54 1.28
N VAL A 113 2.13 6.25 1.16
CA VAL A 113 2.32 5.31 2.27
C VAL A 113 3.75 4.78 2.21
N GLN A 114 4.53 5.06 3.24
CA GLN A 114 5.97 4.86 3.29
C GLN A 114 6.30 3.92 4.45
N ALA A 115 6.94 2.79 4.16
CA ALA A 115 7.55 1.99 5.22
C ALA A 115 8.71 2.77 5.85
N ASP A 116 8.79 2.74 7.19
CA ASP A 116 9.85 3.44 7.91
C ASP A 116 11.16 2.66 7.82
N ASP A 117 12.27 3.38 7.73
CA ASP A 117 13.61 2.79 7.78
C ASP A 117 13.86 2.15 9.15
N GLN A 118 14.64 1.08 9.16
CA GLN A 118 14.97 0.31 10.35
C GLN A 118 16.43 -0.09 10.35
N PHE A 119 16.89 -0.51 11.52
CA PHE A 119 18.27 -0.93 11.74
C PHE A 119 18.31 -2.22 12.54
N LYS A 120 19.28 -3.08 12.22
CA LYS A 120 19.66 -4.22 13.06
C LYS A 120 21.12 -4.58 12.88
N PHE A 121 21.66 -5.39 13.78
CA PHE A 121 22.95 -6.05 13.54
C PHE A 121 22.77 -7.42 12.88
N ALA A 122 23.79 -7.87 12.15
CA ALA A 122 23.82 -9.19 11.54
C ALA A 122 23.73 -10.29 12.60
N GLY A 123 22.83 -11.26 12.39
CA GLY A 123 22.51 -12.31 13.35
C GLY A 123 21.28 -12.02 14.21
N ASP A 124 20.86 -10.75 14.32
CA ASP A 124 19.66 -10.39 15.06
C ASP A 124 18.38 -10.66 14.26
N ALA A 125 17.29 -10.90 15.00
CA ALA A 125 15.96 -10.92 14.42
C ALA A 125 15.60 -9.54 13.82
N ASN A 126 14.73 -9.54 12.81
CA ASN A 126 14.25 -8.28 12.25
C ASN A 126 13.41 -7.52 13.30
N PRO A 127 13.56 -6.20 13.42
CA PRO A 127 12.69 -5.39 14.26
C PRO A 127 11.25 -5.41 13.70
N PRO A 128 10.25 -5.05 14.51
CA PRO A 128 8.91 -4.83 13.99
C PRO A 128 8.93 -3.68 12.98
N PHE A 129 8.36 -3.90 11.79
CA PHE A 129 8.26 -2.87 10.76
C PHE A 129 7.08 -1.95 11.03
N THR A 130 7.29 -0.66 10.75
CA THR A 130 6.31 0.41 10.91
C THR A 130 6.19 1.20 9.60
N PHE A 131 5.17 2.04 9.51
CA PHE A 131 4.97 2.89 8.34
C PHE A 131 4.30 4.20 8.74
N ARG A 132 4.45 5.19 7.86
CA ARG A 132 3.76 6.48 7.91
C ARG A 132 3.01 6.75 6.61
N ALA A 133 2.01 7.61 6.69
CA ALA A 133 1.25 8.05 5.54
C ALA A 133 1.09 9.57 5.55
N SER A 134 1.11 10.17 4.36
CA SER A 134 1.01 11.61 4.16
C SER A 134 0.26 11.93 2.87
N GLY A 135 -0.43 13.07 2.85
CA GLY A 135 -1.27 13.48 1.71
C GLY A 135 -2.78 13.42 2.00
N PHE A 136 -3.18 13.13 3.23
CA PHE A 136 -4.58 13.22 3.64
C PHE A 136 -5.11 14.65 3.48
N VAL A 137 -6.33 14.79 2.95
CA VAL A 137 -7.04 16.07 2.80
C VAL A 137 -7.91 16.36 4.02
N GLY A 138 -8.23 17.63 4.26
CA GLY A 138 -9.26 18.02 5.24
C GLY A 138 -9.02 17.58 6.70
N GLY A 139 -7.77 17.31 7.10
CA GLY A 139 -7.46 16.80 8.44
C GLY A 139 -7.78 15.32 8.65
N GLN A 140 -8.03 14.57 7.59
CA GLN A 140 -8.18 13.12 7.62
C GLN A 140 -6.89 12.43 8.08
N THR A 141 -7.02 11.17 8.49
CA THR A 141 -5.95 10.42 9.15
C THR A 141 -5.88 8.99 8.61
N MET A 142 -5.03 8.16 9.23
CA MET A 142 -4.91 6.72 8.95
C MET A 142 -6.24 5.94 8.98
N ALA A 143 -7.30 6.50 9.58
CA ALA A 143 -8.64 5.89 9.57
C ALA A 143 -9.25 5.76 8.16
N GLU A 144 -8.76 6.50 7.17
CA GLU A 144 -9.18 6.38 5.75
C GLU A 144 -8.56 5.18 5.03
N LEU A 145 -7.58 4.53 5.66
CA LEU A 145 -6.95 3.34 5.10
C LEU A 145 -7.76 2.09 5.47
N GLU A 146 -8.02 1.28 4.47
CA GLU A 146 -8.68 -0.02 4.56
C GLU A 146 -7.67 -1.15 4.28
N GLY A 147 -7.98 -2.35 4.78
CA GLY A 147 -7.11 -3.52 4.63
C GLY A 147 -6.07 -3.64 5.75
N ALA A 148 -5.13 -4.57 5.56
CA ALA A 148 -4.06 -4.83 6.52
C ALA A 148 -2.70 -4.50 5.88
N PRO A 149 -1.81 -3.76 6.56
CA PRO A 149 -0.49 -3.47 6.02
C PRO A 149 0.33 -4.75 5.94
N LEU A 150 0.86 -5.03 4.74
CA LEU A 150 1.78 -6.12 4.48
C LEU A 150 3.18 -5.55 4.34
N LEU A 151 3.87 -5.45 5.48
CA LEU A 151 5.27 -5.03 5.55
C LEU A 151 6.19 -6.25 5.46
N GLY A 152 7.25 -6.15 4.67
CA GLY A 152 8.17 -7.26 4.48
C GLY A 152 9.54 -6.82 4.00
N THR A 153 10.52 -7.70 4.21
CA THR A 153 11.85 -7.57 3.64
C THR A 153 12.37 -8.95 3.25
N MET A 154 13.33 -9.00 2.33
CA MET A 154 14.03 -10.24 2.00
C MET A 154 15.16 -10.57 2.98
N ALA A 155 15.55 -9.63 3.85
CA ALA A 155 16.56 -9.87 4.87
C ALA A 155 16.07 -10.88 5.91
N THR A 156 16.75 -12.02 6.02
CA THR A 156 16.55 -12.99 7.10
C THR A 156 17.37 -12.59 8.35
N PRO A 157 17.19 -13.25 9.50
CA PRO A 157 18.08 -13.05 10.66
C PRO A 157 19.57 -13.23 10.34
N LEU A 158 19.89 -14.07 9.35
CA LEU A 158 21.26 -14.33 8.87
C LEU A 158 21.66 -13.50 7.64
N ALA A 159 20.88 -12.48 7.29
CA ALA A 159 21.22 -11.59 6.19
C ALA A 159 22.63 -10.96 6.41
N PRO A 160 23.50 -10.95 5.39
CA PRO A 160 24.75 -10.21 5.44
C PRO A 160 24.57 -8.72 5.73
N VAL A 161 25.67 -8.05 6.04
CA VAL A 161 25.70 -6.59 6.17
C VAL A 161 25.31 -5.94 4.84
N GLY A 162 24.42 -4.95 4.90
CA GLY A 162 23.91 -4.24 3.73
C GLY A 162 22.54 -3.62 3.95
N ASP A 163 22.05 -2.95 2.92
CA ASP A 163 20.72 -2.33 2.91
C ASP A 163 19.73 -3.20 2.15
N TYR A 164 18.58 -3.44 2.78
CA TYR A 164 17.51 -4.26 2.24
C TYR A 164 16.21 -3.47 2.20
N PRO A 165 15.45 -3.49 1.09
CA PRO A 165 14.18 -2.78 1.05
C PRO A 165 13.19 -3.38 2.05
N ILE A 166 12.47 -2.51 2.74
CA ILE A 166 11.25 -2.83 3.47
C ILE A 166 10.09 -2.41 2.57
N THR A 167 9.42 -3.39 1.97
CA THR A 167 8.26 -3.14 1.11
C THR A 167 6.99 -3.03 1.97
N ILE A 168 6.02 -2.27 1.47
CA ILE A 168 4.68 -2.14 2.04
C ILE A 168 3.64 -2.32 0.93
N ALA A 169 2.59 -3.07 1.23
CA ALA A 169 1.44 -3.29 0.36
C ALA A 169 0.17 -3.60 1.17
N GLY A 170 -0.92 -3.95 0.49
CA GLY A 170 -2.14 -4.49 1.11
C GLY A 170 -3.14 -3.46 1.64
N LEU A 171 -2.77 -2.17 1.65
CA LEU A 171 -3.67 -1.08 2.02
C LEU A 171 -4.44 -0.56 0.80
N ALA A 172 -5.67 -0.11 1.03
CA ALA A 172 -6.51 0.58 0.06
C ALA A 172 -7.13 1.82 0.70
N ALA A 173 -7.65 2.73 -0.10
CA ALA A 173 -8.42 3.87 0.39
C ALA A 173 -9.43 4.29 -0.67
N ARG A 174 -10.66 4.56 -0.26
CA ARG A 174 -11.77 4.81 -1.20
C ARG A 174 -11.53 6.03 -2.09
N ASN A 175 -11.05 7.11 -1.46
CA ASN A 175 -10.87 8.42 -2.08
C ASN A 175 -9.43 8.74 -2.50
N TYR A 176 -8.51 7.79 -2.30
CA TYR A 176 -7.10 8.01 -2.57
C TYR A 176 -6.50 6.98 -3.52
N LEU A 177 -5.63 7.45 -4.41
CA LEU A 177 -4.68 6.62 -5.11
C LEU A 177 -3.44 6.50 -4.23
N ILE A 178 -3.15 5.29 -3.75
CA ILE A 178 -2.03 5.05 -2.85
C ILE A 178 -0.75 4.84 -3.66
N ASN A 179 0.27 5.64 -3.35
CA ASN A 179 1.65 5.45 -3.76
C ASN A 179 2.43 4.80 -2.61
N PHE A 180 2.81 3.53 -2.79
CA PHE A 180 3.63 2.82 -1.82
C PHE A 180 5.11 3.10 -2.05
N VAL A 181 5.79 3.53 -1.00
CA VAL A 181 7.22 3.80 -1.03
C VAL A 181 7.93 2.87 -0.04
N PRO A 182 8.95 2.11 -0.49
CA PRO A 182 9.70 1.23 0.39
C PRO A 182 10.60 2.04 1.32
N GLY A 183 10.76 1.54 2.54
CA GLY A 183 11.83 1.95 3.46
C GLY A 183 13.06 1.07 3.30
N THR A 184 14.03 1.25 4.17
CA THR A 184 15.31 0.52 4.16
C THR A 184 15.58 -0.11 5.52
N LEU A 185 15.87 -1.41 5.54
CA LEU A 185 16.48 -2.10 6.67
C LEU A 185 17.98 -2.12 6.47
N THR A 186 18.70 -1.36 7.29
CA THR A 186 20.16 -1.40 7.33
C THR A 186 20.61 -2.50 8.30
N VAL A 187 21.36 -3.48 7.77
CA VAL A 187 21.99 -4.54 8.55
C VAL A 187 23.47 -4.20 8.71
N ALA A 188 23.91 -3.95 9.94
CA ALA A 188 25.30 -3.62 10.23
C ALA A 188 26.06 -4.79 10.87
N SER A 189 27.39 -4.77 10.77
CA SER A 189 28.24 -5.65 11.58
C SER A 189 28.29 -5.14 13.02
N HIS A 190 28.44 -6.06 13.97
CA HIS A 190 28.87 -5.68 15.31
C HIS A 190 30.27 -5.06 15.25
N GLU A 191 30.46 -3.86 15.81
CA GLU A 191 31.79 -3.30 16.00
C GLU A 191 32.53 -4.13 17.06
N ILE A 192 33.57 -4.86 16.66
CA ILE A 192 34.55 -5.34 17.63
C ILE A 192 35.47 -4.16 17.95
N ARG A 193 35.28 -3.54 19.13
CA ARG A 193 36.27 -2.60 19.66
C ARG A 193 37.45 -3.41 20.20
N THR A 194 38.50 -3.54 19.38
CA THR A 194 39.79 -3.99 19.90
C THR A 194 40.30 -2.90 20.83
N ALA A 195 40.22 -3.12 22.14
CA ALA A 195 40.95 -2.28 23.10
C ALA A 195 42.42 -2.36 22.68
N ALA A 196 43.02 -1.21 22.37
CA ALA A 196 44.45 -1.12 22.15
C ALA A 196 45.13 -1.66 23.42
N ILE A 197 45.73 -2.84 23.32
CA ILE A 197 46.63 -3.34 24.35
C ILE A 197 47.82 -2.38 24.30
N LEU A 198 47.86 -1.39 25.19
CA LEU A 198 49.12 -0.74 25.51
C LEU A 198 50.03 -1.86 26.01
N ALA A 199 51.01 -2.24 25.19
CA ALA A 199 52.06 -3.15 25.60
C ALA A 199 52.77 -2.55 26.82
N ALA A 200 52.53 -3.13 28.00
CA ALA A 200 53.37 -2.86 29.16
C ALA A 200 54.75 -3.50 28.88
N PRO A 201 55.85 -2.75 29.00
CA PRO A 201 57.18 -3.29 28.76
C PRO A 201 57.68 -3.99 30.02
N ASP A 202 57.27 -5.24 30.26
CA ASP A 202 58.11 -6.22 30.96
C ASP A 202 57.60 -7.67 30.81
N GLU A 203 58.53 -8.59 31.00
CA GLU A 203 58.40 -10.03 30.82
C GLU A 203 57.60 -10.73 31.96
N ALA A 204 56.73 -10.01 32.67
CA ALA A 204 55.90 -10.56 33.75
C ALA A 204 54.40 -10.63 33.44
N ASN A 205 53.91 -9.94 32.41
CA ASN A 205 52.49 -9.97 32.08
C ASN A 205 52.15 -11.10 31.10
N LYS A 206 51.76 -12.26 31.65
CA LYS A 206 50.96 -13.26 30.93
C LYS A 206 49.63 -12.63 30.53
N THR A 207 49.58 -11.98 29.38
CA THR A 207 48.36 -11.43 28.80
C THR A 207 47.47 -12.59 28.36
N ARG A 208 46.58 -13.06 29.25
CA ARG A 208 45.36 -13.71 28.79
C ARG A 208 44.51 -12.60 28.17
N ALA A 209 44.57 -12.47 26.84
CA ALA A 209 43.55 -11.72 26.12
C ALA A 209 42.22 -12.44 26.38
N ILE A 210 41.47 -11.98 27.37
CA ILE A 210 40.09 -12.40 27.56
C ILE A 210 39.34 -11.70 26.44
N LEU A 211 39.12 -12.43 25.33
CA LEU A 211 38.05 -12.09 24.41
C LEU A 211 36.76 -12.31 25.22
N THR A 212 36.26 -11.26 25.87
CA THR A 212 34.93 -11.28 26.46
C THR A 212 33.95 -11.34 25.32
N ASP A 213 33.63 -12.57 24.90
CA ASP A 213 32.45 -12.86 24.11
C ASP A 213 31.24 -12.57 25.01
N TRP A 214 30.37 -11.65 24.60
CA TRP A 214 29.18 -11.29 25.36
C TRP A 214 28.10 -12.36 25.12
N ARG A 215 28.31 -13.52 25.72
CA ARG A 215 27.22 -14.36 26.22
C ARG A 215 27.58 -14.77 27.64
N GLU A 216 26.89 -14.19 28.59
CA GLU A 216 27.13 -14.37 30.01
C GLU A 216 27.10 -15.85 30.42
N THR A 217 28.27 -16.41 30.73
CA THR A 217 28.52 -17.26 31.91
C THR A 217 30.03 -17.24 32.18
N PRO A 218 30.49 -16.78 33.36
CA PRO A 218 31.92 -16.79 33.67
C PRO A 218 32.42 -18.23 33.84
N VAL A 219 33.32 -18.68 32.94
CA VAL A 219 34.08 -19.91 33.13
C VAL A 219 35.20 -19.63 34.13
N ASN A 220 35.01 -20.06 35.38
CA ASN A 220 36.04 -20.01 36.41
C ASN A 220 37.20 -20.95 36.04
N PHE A 221 38.38 -20.40 35.79
CA PHE A 221 39.61 -21.19 35.74
C PHE A 221 40.22 -21.27 37.14
N ALA A 222 40.34 -22.49 37.67
CA ALA A 222 40.98 -22.78 38.94
C ALA A 222 42.44 -22.27 38.98
N THR A 223 42.85 -21.80 40.15
CA THR A 223 44.17 -21.25 40.50
C THR A 223 45.31 -22.21 40.08
N PRO A 224 46.38 -21.75 39.40
CA PRO A 224 47.51 -22.64 39.11
C PRO A 224 48.36 -22.87 40.36
N GLY A 225 48.31 -24.09 40.89
CA GLY A 225 49.37 -24.65 41.72
C GLY A 225 50.60 -24.99 40.85
N ASN A 226 51.79 -24.72 41.39
CA ASN A 226 53.11 -25.03 40.83
C ASN A 226 53.17 -26.27 39.92
N MET A 227 53.56 -26.09 38.65
CA MET A 227 54.28 -27.13 37.90
C MET A 227 55.36 -26.51 37.02
N SER A 228 56.52 -27.17 37.10
CA SER A 228 57.82 -26.79 36.57
C SER A 228 57.86 -26.81 35.03
N ARG A 229 58.86 -26.12 34.48
CA ARG A 229 59.17 -26.00 33.05
C ARG A 229 59.32 -27.38 32.40
N GLU A 230 58.60 -27.60 31.30
CA GLU A 230 59.09 -28.43 30.19
C GLU A 230 58.38 -27.97 28.89
N HIS A 231 59.17 -27.41 27.98
CA HIS A 231 58.77 -27.09 26.62
C HIS A 231 58.61 -28.40 25.84
N SER A 232 57.39 -28.75 25.46
CA SER A 232 57.15 -29.69 24.36
C SER A 232 55.87 -29.30 23.64
N ALA A 233 56.02 -28.67 22.48
CA ALA A 233 54.91 -28.36 21.58
C ALA A 233 54.23 -29.67 21.14
N ARG A 234 53.02 -29.93 21.67
CA ARG A 234 52.11 -30.95 21.13
C ARG A 234 50.80 -30.28 20.73
N SER A 235 50.60 -30.19 19.42
CA SER A 235 49.34 -29.82 18.80
C SER A 235 48.26 -30.77 19.28
N THR A 236 47.31 -30.28 20.08
CA THR A 236 46.16 -31.06 20.53
C THR A 236 44.91 -30.47 19.89
N ARG A 237 44.37 -31.26 18.96
CA ARG A 237 43.10 -31.08 18.26
C ARG A 237 41.97 -30.93 19.30
N LEU A 238 41.28 -29.79 19.30
CA LEU A 238 40.03 -29.62 20.05
C LEU A 238 38.95 -30.51 19.44
N GLN A 239 38.59 -31.59 20.13
CA GLN A 239 37.37 -32.34 19.87
C GLN A 239 36.23 -31.61 20.58
N VAL A 240 35.23 -31.18 19.83
CA VAL A 240 33.96 -30.69 20.36
C VAL A 240 33.23 -31.91 20.93
N GLN A 241 33.03 -31.94 22.25
CA GLN A 241 32.19 -32.93 22.90
C GLN A 241 30.80 -32.31 23.10
N GLU A 242 29.78 -32.90 22.46
CA GLU A 242 28.41 -32.42 22.59
C GLU A 242 27.89 -32.55 24.04
N PRO A 243 27.05 -31.63 24.53
CA PRO A 243 26.54 -31.70 25.88
C PRO A 243 25.54 -32.85 26.03
N GLY A 244 25.85 -33.80 26.92
CA GLY A 244 24.95 -34.88 27.29
C GLY A 244 23.71 -34.34 28.01
N ILE A 245 22.54 -34.83 27.57
CA ILE A 245 21.26 -34.64 28.26
C ILE A 245 21.31 -35.40 29.59
N MET A 246 21.26 -34.67 30.71
CA MET A 246 21.19 -35.24 32.05
C MET A 246 19.74 -35.62 32.36
N LEU A 247 19.46 -36.92 32.47
CA LEU A 247 18.20 -37.45 33.02
C LEU A 247 18.28 -37.45 34.57
N PRO A 248 17.18 -37.16 35.29
CA PRO A 248 17.21 -37.09 36.75
C PRO A 248 17.25 -38.49 37.39
N ALA A 249 18.00 -38.59 38.49
CA ALA A 249 18.18 -39.79 39.29
C ALA A 249 16.99 -40.05 40.22
N GLY A 250 16.50 -41.29 40.25
CA GLY A 250 15.69 -41.81 41.37
C GLY A 250 14.63 -42.84 40.98
N ALA A 251 15.01 -44.10 40.78
CA ALA A 251 14.22 -45.28 41.17
C ALA A 251 15.05 -46.55 41.05
N SER A 252 15.07 -47.32 42.14
CA SER A 252 15.80 -48.57 42.33
C SER A 252 15.01 -49.78 41.80
N ALA A 253 15.73 -50.68 41.14
CA ALA A 253 15.54 -52.14 40.97
C ALA A 253 14.19 -52.68 40.44
N ASP A 254 14.23 -53.39 39.29
CA ASP A 254 14.04 -54.85 39.21
C ASP A 254 14.31 -55.37 37.77
N GLN A 255 14.49 -56.69 37.67
CA GLN A 255 15.14 -57.52 36.65
C GLN A 255 14.55 -57.55 35.22
N GLY A 256 15.44 -57.90 34.28
CA GLY A 256 15.16 -58.94 33.28
C GLY A 256 14.96 -58.50 31.84
N SER A 257 15.93 -58.81 30.97
CA SER A 257 15.75 -59.74 29.83
C SER A 257 16.66 -59.39 28.65
N SER A 258 17.62 -60.27 28.44
CA SER A 258 18.52 -60.35 27.30
C SER A 258 17.75 -60.69 26.02
N ARG A 259 18.00 -59.98 24.91
CA ARG A 259 17.90 -60.57 23.56
C ARG A 259 19.03 -60.10 22.67
N GLN A 260 19.85 -61.09 22.31
CA GLN A 260 20.83 -61.05 21.25
C GLN A 260 20.18 -60.91 19.88
N LEU A 261 20.92 -60.39 18.88
CA LEU A 261 20.87 -60.85 17.49
C LEU A 261 22.20 -60.54 16.75
N ARG A 262 23.03 -61.59 16.69
CA ARG A 262 23.76 -62.16 15.53
C ARG A 262 24.82 -61.35 14.73
N ARG A 263 26.05 -61.91 14.71
CA ARG A 263 27.17 -61.64 13.79
C ARG A 263 27.06 -62.40 12.45
N GLY A 264 27.81 -61.93 11.44
CA GLY A 264 28.36 -62.67 10.29
C GLY A 264 27.88 -62.10 8.95
N ASN A 265 28.68 -61.91 7.89
CA ASN A 265 29.99 -62.47 7.54
C ASN A 265 30.65 -61.67 6.39
N ASP A 266 31.90 -62.04 6.15
CA ASP A 266 32.97 -61.50 5.31
C ASP A 266 32.79 -61.35 3.78
N VAL A 267 33.78 -60.60 3.27
CA VAL A 267 34.31 -60.37 1.91
C VAL A 267 34.63 -61.67 1.12
N LEU A 268 34.37 -61.69 -0.20
CA LEU A 268 35.33 -62.04 -1.30
C LEU A 268 34.65 -62.23 -2.67
N SER A 269 35.11 -61.45 -3.65
CA SER A 269 35.55 -61.83 -5.01
C SER A 269 34.89 -63.03 -5.74
N SER A 270 34.27 -62.79 -6.91
CA SER A 270 34.87 -63.06 -8.24
C SER A 270 33.80 -63.10 -9.35
N GLY A 271 34.14 -62.51 -10.51
CA GLY A 271 34.03 -63.22 -11.79
C GLY A 271 32.71 -63.21 -12.58
N THR A 272 32.79 -62.56 -13.75
CA THR A 272 32.21 -62.93 -15.06
C THR A 272 30.70 -62.84 -15.31
N GLY A 273 30.34 -62.16 -16.42
CA GLY A 273 29.26 -62.63 -17.29
C GLY A 273 28.34 -61.59 -17.94
N ALA A 274 28.78 -61.04 -19.07
CA ALA A 274 28.04 -60.72 -20.30
C ALA A 274 26.60 -60.10 -20.28
N LEU A 275 26.53 -58.90 -20.86
CA LEU A 275 25.67 -58.47 -21.98
C LEU A 275 24.20 -58.94 -22.05
N ARG A 276 23.27 -58.00 -21.87
CA ARG A 276 22.47 -57.38 -22.96
C ARG A 276 21.66 -56.19 -22.44
#